data_AF-A0A7G9BSR4-F1
#
_entry.id   AF-A0A7G9BSR4-F1
#
_cell.length_a   1.000
_cell.length_b   1.000
_cell.length_c   1.000
_cell.angle_alpha   90.00
_cell.angle_beta   90.00
_cell.angle_gamma   90.00
#
_symmetry.space_group_name_H-M   'P 1'
#
loop_
_entity.id
_entity.type
_entity.pdbx_description
1 polymer ?
#
loop_
_entity_poly.entity_id
_entity_poly.type
_entity_poly.pdbx_seq_one_letter_code
_entity_poly.pdbx_strand_id
1 'polypeptide(L)'
;MDTDSVKDLLVGMVVKIAFELREQRKLASCITVQIRYANFETVSRQMKIPYTSLDGLLITKAKELFDKLYDRRMLIRLVGVKLSGLVGGFEQTDLYGVSANTP
;
A
#
# COMPACT_ATOMS: atom_id res chain seq x y z
N MET A 1 19.88 9.54 -6.30
CA MET A 1 18.62 9.94 -5.64
C MET A 1 18.78 9.64 -4.17
N ASP A 2 18.65 10.65 -3.33
CA ASP A 2 18.63 10.47 -1.88
C ASP A 2 17.41 9.66 -1.46
N THR A 3 17.59 8.80 -0.46
CA THR A 3 16.53 7.92 0.05
C THR A 3 15.33 8.74 0.54
N ASP A 4 15.56 9.91 1.13
CA ASP A 4 14.50 10.83 1.56
C ASP A 4 13.66 11.34 0.38
N SER A 5 14.28 11.76 -0.71
CA SER A 5 13.55 12.19 -1.91
C SER A 5 12.69 11.07 -2.51
N VAL A 6 13.16 9.81 -2.44
CA VAL A 6 12.37 8.66 -2.89
C VAL A 6 11.18 8.40 -1.96
N LYS A 7 11.37 8.55 -0.64
CA LYS A 7 10.30 8.42 0.35
C LYS A 7 9.25 9.50 0.17
N ASP A 8 9.62 10.74 -0.15
CA ASP A 8 8.68 11.81 -0.46
C ASP A 8 7.89 11.54 -1.73
N LEU A 9 8.56 11.06 -2.79
CA LEU A 9 7.89 10.66 -4.02
C LEU A 9 6.88 9.52 -3.78
N LEU A 10 7.27 8.52 -2.97
CA LEU A 10 6.41 7.42 -2.56
C LEU A 10 5.17 7.93 -1.81
N VAL A 11 5.35 8.86 -0.87
CA VAL A 11 4.25 9.50 -0.12
C VAL A 11 3.28 10.18 -1.09
N GLY A 12 3.78 10.97 -2.04
CA GLY A 12 2.96 11.63 -3.05
C GLY A 12 2.13 10.65 -3.89
N MET A 13 2.73 9.53 -4.31
CA MET A 13 2.01 8.48 -5.06
C MET A 13 0.92 7.83 -4.20
N VAL A 14 1.21 7.51 -2.94
CA VAL A 14 0.24 6.89 -2.03
C VAL A 14 -0.95 7.81 -1.79
N VAL A 15 -0.70 9.10 -1.50
CA VAL A 15 -1.76 10.09 -1.27
C VAL A 15 -2.65 10.23 -2.50
N LYS A 16 -2.06 10.26 -3.70
CA LYS A 16 -2.82 10.34 -4.95
C LYS A 16 -3.74 9.13 -5.13
N ILE A 17 -3.21 7.91 -4.98
CA ILE A 17 -4.03 6.69 -5.15
C ILE A 17 -5.08 6.58 -4.04
N ALA A 18 -4.75 6.97 -2.81
CA ALA A 18 -5.69 6.98 -1.70
C ALA A 18 -6.85 7.96 -1.95
N PHE A 19 -6.56 9.13 -2.51
CA PHE A 19 -7.57 10.10 -2.95
C PHE A 19 -8.50 9.51 -4.02
N GLU A 20 -7.93 8.90 -5.07
CA GLU A 20 -8.70 8.22 -6.12
C GLU A 20 -9.57 7.08 -5.53
N LEU A 21 -9.07 6.37 -4.51
CA LEU A 21 -9.82 5.35 -3.79
C LEU A 21 -11.06 5.92 -3.10
N ARG A 22 -10.89 7.07 -2.43
CA ARG A 22 -11.95 7.77 -1.70
C ARG A 22 -13.01 8.31 -2.65
N GLU A 23 -12.60 8.92 -3.77
CA GLU A 23 -13.53 9.38 -4.81
C GLU A 23 -14.41 8.23 -5.32
N GLN A 24 -13.81 7.05 -5.51
CA GLN A 24 -14.52 5.85 -5.93
C GLN A 24 -15.26 5.13 -4.79
N ARG A 25 -15.21 5.64 -3.55
CA ARG A 25 -15.75 5.02 -2.33
C ARG A 25 -15.31 3.55 -2.16
N LYS A 26 -14.03 3.29 -2.44
CA LYS A 26 -13.40 1.98 -2.32
C LYS A 26 -12.41 1.95 -1.16
N LEU A 27 -12.16 0.75 -0.67
CA LEU A 27 -11.15 0.46 0.35
C LEU A 27 -10.12 -0.52 -0.20
N ALA A 28 -8.86 -0.38 0.20
CA ALA A 28 -7.78 -1.28 -0.21
C ALA A 28 -7.41 -2.21 0.95
N SER A 29 -7.19 -3.49 0.64
CA SER A 29 -6.73 -4.51 1.62
C SER A 29 -5.30 -4.98 1.40
N CYS A 30 -4.65 -4.55 0.33
CA CYS A 30 -3.29 -4.95 0.03
C CYS A 30 -2.53 -3.81 -0.62
N ILE A 31 -1.30 -3.61 -0.16
CA ILE A 31 -0.36 -2.64 -0.69
C ILE A 31 0.88 -3.35 -1.20
N THR A 32 1.31 -2.99 -2.41
CA THR A 32 2.50 -3.53 -3.06
C THR A 32 3.44 -2.39 -3.41
N VAL A 33 4.69 -2.48 -2.98
CA VAL A 33 5.76 -1.55 -3.36
C VAL A 33 6.68 -2.26 -4.34
N GLN A 34 7.04 -1.57 -5.42
CA GLN A 34 7.97 -2.03 -6.43
C GLN A 34 9.13 -1.05 -6.54
N ILE A 35 10.35 -1.56 -6.54
CA ILE A 35 11.56 -0.78 -6.78
C ILE A 35 12.24 -1.37 -8.00
N ARG A 36 12.59 -0.51 -8.96
CA ARG A 36 13.45 -0.87 -10.08
C ARG A 36 14.78 -0.18 -9.91
N TYR A 37 15.84 -0.98 -9.94
CA TYR A 37 17.20 -0.51 -9.78
C TYR A 37 17.81 -0.06 -11.11
N ALA A 38 18.98 0.59 -11.02
CA ALA A 38 19.74 1.06 -12.18
C ALA A 38 20.14 -0.07 -13.15
N ASN A 39 20.33 -1.30 -12.64
CA ASN A 39 20.59 -2.51 -13.42
C ASN A 39 19.33 -3.09 -14.11
N PHE A 40 18.21 -2.35 -14.11
CA PHE A 40 16.91 -2.75 -14.66
C PHE A 40 16.20 -3.90 -13.93
N GLU A 41 16.78 -4.43 -12.85
CA GLU A 41 16.13 -5.41 -11.99
C GLU A 41 14.95 -4.77 -11.26
N THR A 42 13.83 -5.51 -11.18
CA THR A 42 12.61 -5.06 -10.51
C THR A 42 12.30 -6.01 -9.37
N VAL A 43 12.27 -5.46 -8.17
CA VAL A 43 11.92 -6.16 -6.94
C VAL A 43 10.60 -5.62 -6.43
N SER A 44 9.77 -6.47 -5.85
CA SER A 44 8.49 -6.06 -5.28
C SER A 44 8.14 -6.82 -4.02
N ARG A 45 7.44 -6.14 -3.11
CA ARG A 45 6.85 -6.77 -1.92
C ARG A 45 5.43 -6.28 -1.76
N GLN A 46 4.58 -7.21 -1.35
CA GLN A 46 3.21 -6.95 -0.97
C GLN A 46 3.01 -7.20 0.51
N MET A 47 2.09 -6.45 1.11
CA MET A 47 1.62 -6.63 2.48
C MET A 47 0.11 -6.50 2.52
N LYS A 48 -0.53 -7.42 3.23
CA LYS A 48 -1.95 -7.33 3.54
C LYS A 48 -2.17 -6.33 4.66
N ILE A 49 -3.14 -5.45 4.49
CA ILE A 49 -3.52 -4.40 5.42
C ILE A 49 -5.02 -4.52 5.72
N PRO A 50 -5.50 -4.05 6.89
CA PRO A 50 -6.94 -3.90 7.09
C PRO A 50 -7.52 -2.98 6.01
N TYR A 51 -8.78 -3.22 5.65
CA TYR A 51 -9.47 -2.41 4.65
C TYR A 51 -9.43 -0.95 5.06
N THR A 52 -8.73 -0.14 4.28
CA THR A 52 -8.58 1.28 4.60
C THR A 52 -8.46 2.12 3.34
N SER A 53 -8.85 3.38 3.49
CA SER A 53 -8.52 4.47 2.57
C SER A 53 -7.79 5.60 3.31
N LEU A 54 -7.29 5.37 4.53
CA LEU A 54 -6.60 6.37 5.35
C LEU A 54 -5.16 6.58 4.86
N ASP A 55 -4.82 7.83 4.55
CA ASP A 55 -3.50 8.19 3.99
C ASP A 55 -2.39 7.81 4.97
N GLY A 56 -2.54 8.15 6.25
CA GLY A 56 -1.52 7.92 7.27
C GLY A 56 -1.14 6.44 7.42
N LEU A 57 -2.13 5.54 7.39
CA LEU A 57 -1.88 4.11 7.50
C LEU A 57 -1.19 3.57 6.24
N LEU A 58 -1.67 3.97 5.06
CA LEU A 58 -1.10 3.56 3.78
C LEU A 58 0.34 4.05 3.62
N ILE A 59 0.62 5.32 3.96
CA ILE A 59 1.95 5.90 3.92
C ILE A 59 2.91 5.14 4.85
N THR A 60 2.48 4.85 6.08
CA THR A 60 3.30 4.12 7.06
C THR A 60 3.65 2.73 6.53
N LYS A 61 2.66 2.01 5.98
CA LYS A 61 2.87 0.65 5.43
C LYS A 61 3.71 0.66 4.16
N ALA A 62 3.55 1.66 3.30
CA ALA A 62 4.37 1.84 2.10
C ALA A 62 5.84 2.09 2.46
N LYS A 63 6.10 2.97 3.44
CA LYS A 63 7.45 3.25 3.95
C LYS A 63 8.08 2.01 4.57
N GLU A 64 7.33 1.27 5.38
CA GLU A 64 7.79 0.02 6.00
C GLU A 64 8.18 -1.03 4.94
N LEU A 65 7.37 -1.17 3.88
CA LEU A 65 7.68 -2.05 2.75
C LEU A 65 8.91 -1.57 1.99
N PHE A 66 9.02 -0.27 1.72
CA PHE A 66 10.17 0.31 1.04
C PHE A 66 11.47 0.06 1.83
N ASP A 67 11.50 0.31 3.14
CA ASP A 67 12.69 0.07 3.97
C ASP A 67 13.08 -1.42 4.02
N LYS A 68 12.12 -2.34 3.94
CA LYS A 68 12.39 -3.79 3.85
C LYS A 68 12.91 -4.22 2.48
N LEU A 69 12.56 -3.49 1.43
CA LEU A 69 12.92 -3.81 0.04
C LEU A 69 14.20 -3.10 -0.41
N TYR A 70 14.50 -1.98 0.21
CA TYR A 70 15.57 -1.09 -0.19
C TYR A 70 16.93 -1.69 0.16
N ASP A 71 17.74 -1.93 -0.87
CA ASP A 71 19.15 -2.29 -0.72
C ASP A 71 19.99 -1.02 -0.88
N ARG A 72 20.73 -0.66 0.17
CA ARG A 72 21.61 0.52 0.21
C ARG A 72 22.77 0.43 -0.78
N ARG A 73 23.09 -0.76 -1.30
CA ARG A 73 24.21 -0.98 -2.25
C ARG A 73 23.83 -0.65 -3.69
N MET A 74 22.54 -0.50 -4.00
CA MET A 74 22.03 -0.40 -5.36
C MET A 74 21.31 0.94 -5.57
N LEU A 75 21.62 1.62 -6.68
CA LEU A 75 20.94 2.86 -7.06
C LEU A 75 19.52 2.57 -7.54
N ILE A 76 18.56 3.30 -6.98
CA ILE A 76 17.16 3.25 -7.41
C ILE A 76 16.99 4.06 -8.69
N ARG A 77 16.30 3.49 -9.68
CA ARG A 77 15.91 4.17 -10.91
C ARG A 77 14.48 4.68 -10.84
N LEU A 78 13.57 3.88 -10.30
CA LEU A 78 12.16 4.23 -10.15
C LEU A 78 11.51 3.42 -9.04
N VAL A 79 10.52 4.03 -8.38
CA VAL A 79 9.69 3.41 -7.34
C VAL A 79 8.24 3.48 -7.78
N GLY A 80 7.47 2.45 -7.47
CA GLY A 80 6.04 2.39 -7.73
C GLY A 80 5.30 1.81 -6.55
N VAL A 81 4.06 2.23 -6.36
CA VAL A 81 3.14 1.66 -5.38
C VAL A 81 1.84 1.26 -6.07
N LYS A 82 1.31 0.11 -5.67
CA LYS A 82 0.06 -0.44 -6.19
C LYS A 82 -0.81 -0.85 -5.03
N LEU A 83 -2.06 -0.37 -5.03
CA LEU A 83 -3.09 -0.86 -4.13
C LEU A 83 -3.90 -1.96 -4.83
N SER A 84 -4.24 -3.00 -4.08
CA SER A 84 -4.98 -4.16 -4.57
C SER A 84 -5.94 -4.69 -3.50
N GLY A 85 -6.82 -5.61 -3.90
CA GLY A 85 -7.94 -6.04 -3.06
C GLY A 85 -8.89 -4.87 -2.77
N LEU A 86 -9.26 -4.18 -3.86
CA LEU A 86 -10.20 -3.07 -3.83
C LEU A 86 -11.61 -3.60 -3.62
N VAL A 87 -12.23 -3.24 -2.50
CA VAL A 87 -13.62 -3.58 -2.21
C VAL A 87 -14.47 -2.32 -2.37
N GLY A 88 -15.53 -2.45 -3.17
CA GLY A 88 -16.56 -1.43 -3.32
C GLY A 88 -17.66 -1.67 -2.30
N GLY A 89 -17.75 -0.80 -1.31
CA GLY A 89 -18.65 -0.95 -0.18
C GLY A 89 -18.07 -0.24 1.04
N PHE A 90 -18.95 0.36 1.85
CA PHE A 90 -18.60 0.82 3.20
C PHE A 90 -17.81 -0.27 3.91
N GLU A 91 -16.85 0.12 4.78
CA GLU A 91 -16.10 -0.81 5.62
C GLU A 91 -17.01 -1.95 6.05
N GLN A 92 -16.77 -3.15 5.51
CA GLN A 92 -17.44 -4.33 5.98
C GLN A 92 -16.81 -4.64 7.33
N THR A 93 -17.27 -3.89 8.35
CA THR A 93 -17.35 -4.42 9.69
C THR A 93 -18.05 -5.75 9.52
N ASP A 94 -17.33 -6.81 9.83
CA ASP A 94 -17.91 -8.13 10.00
C ASP A 94 -18.99 -8.00 11.09
N LEU A 95 -20.20 -7.70 10.66
CA LEU A 95 -21.41 -7.68 11.47
C LEU A 95 -22.24 -8.90 11.08
N TYR A 96 -21.59 -10.06 10.92
CA TYR A 96 -22.29 -11.33 10.92
C TYR A 96 -22.61 -11.71 12.37
N GLY A 97 -23.62 -11.03 12.90
CA GLY A 97 -24.47 -11.61 13.92
C GLY A 97 -25.41 -12.62 13.26
N VAL A 98 -25.17 -13.90 13.47
CA VAL A 98 -26.22 -14.93 13.60
C VAL A 98 -25.67 -15.91 14.65
N SER A 99 -25.98 -15.62 15.92
CA SER A 99 -27.07 -16.21 16.70
C SER A 99 -26.87 -17.70 16.98
N ALA A 100 -26.84 -17.99 18.28
CA ALA A 100 -26.79 -19.29 18.93
C ALA A 100 -27.52 -20.41 18.17
N ASN A 101 -26.88 -21.57 18.09
CA ASN A 101 -27.61 -22.81 18.31
C ASN A 101 -26.72 -23.85 18.99
N THR A 102 -27.00 -24.02 20.28
CA THR A 102 -26.63 -25.18 21.09
C THR A 102 -27.36 -26.42 20.55
N PRO A 103 -26.69 -27.57 20.49
CA PRO A 103 -27.33 -28.82 20.90
C PRO A 103 -26.80 -29.28 22.26
#